data_AF-A0A397SM67-F1
#
_entry.id   AF-A0A397SM67-F1
#
_cell.length_a   1.000
_cell.length_b   1.000
_cell.length_c   1.000
_cell.angle_alpha   90.00
_cell.angle_beta   90.00
_cell.angle_gamma   90.00
#
_symmetry.space_group_name_H-M   'P 1'
#
loop_
_entity.id
_entity.type
_entity.pdbx_description
1 polymer ?
#
loop_
_entity_poly.entity_id
_entity_poly.type
_entity_poly.pdbx_seq_one_letter_code
_entity_poly.pdbx_strand_id
1 'polypeptide(L)' 'PIEDTVGALSELVKEGKIKCTGLSECSAETLRCAYRVHPIAAIQIGYSPWTLDIETNGIMEACHELVITISI' A
#
# COMPACT_ATOMS: atom_id res chain seq x y z
N PRO A 1 1.43 -14.43 -4.58
CA PRO A 1 2.47 -13.43 -4.23
C PRO A 1 1.87 -12.03 -4.35
N ILE A 2 2.43 -11.01 -3.70
CA ILE A 2 1.88 -9.65 -3.81
C ILE A 2 1.99 -9.11 -5.24
N GLU A 3 3.05 -9.50 -5.97
CA GLU A 3 3.27 -9.02 -7.34
C GLU A 3 2.20 -9.48 -8.32
N ASP A 4 1.72 -10.71 -8.22
CA ASP A 4 0.61 -11.22 -9.06
C ASP A 4 -0.67 -10.42 -8.84
N THR A 5 -1.02 -10.18 -7.57
CA THR A 5 -2.23 -9.45 -7.20
C THR A 5 -2.17 -8.00 -7.70
N VAL A 6 -1.06 -7.32 -7.45
CA VAL A 6 -0.87 -5.93 -7.90
C VAL A 6 -0.75 -5.85 -9.42
N GLY A 7 -0.17 -6.86 -10.07
CA GLY A 7 -0.15 -6.99 -11.53
C GLY A 7 -1.56 -7.07 -12.11
N ALA A 8 -2.43 -7.91 -11.55
CA ALA A 8 -3.82 -8.00 -11.97
C ALA A 8 -4.58 -6.68 -11.75
N LEU A 9 -4.37 -5.99 -10.62
CA LEU A 9 -4.95 -4.67 -10.37
C LEU A 9 -4.43 -3.61 -11.37
N SER A 10 -3.16 -3.69 -11.77
CA SER A 10 -2.57 -2.79 -12.77
C SER A 10 -3.26 -2.92 -14.12
N GLU A 11 -3.60 -4.14 -14.55
CA GLU A 11 -4.36 -4.35 -15.78
C GLU A 11 -5.75 -3.69 -15.71
N LEU A 12 -6.44 -3.79 -14.57
CA LEU A 12 -7.73 -3.12 -14.37
C LEU A 12 -7.61 -1.58 -14.42
N VAL A 13 -6.48 -1.02 -13.98
CA VAL A 13 -6.18 0.42 -14.14
C VAL A 13 -6.00 0.76 -15.62
N LYS A 14 -5.23 -0.05 -16.37
CA LYS A 14 -5.00 0.16 -17.81
C LYS A 14 -6.28 0.03 -18.64
N GLU A 15 -7.16 -0.90 -18.26
CA GLU A 15 -8.50 -1.06 -18.85
C GLU A 15 -9.47 0.08 -18.48
N GLY A 16 -9.08 0.98 -17.57
CA GLY A 16 -9.90 2.11 -17.12
C GLY A 16 -11.05 1.72 -16.19
N LYS A 17 -11.05 0.49 -15.65
CA LYS A 17 -12.08 -0.01 -14.73
C LYS A 17 -11.93 0.56 -13.32
N ILE A 18 -10.67 0.84 -12.93
CA ILE A 18 -10.33 1.49 -11.67
C ILE A 18 -9.31 2.61 -11.93
N LYS A 19 -9.28 3.62 -11.07
CA LYS A 19 -8.38 4.78 -11.24
C LYS A 19 -7.02 4.57 -10.58
N CYS A 20 -7.02 3.97 -9.39
CA CYS A 20 -5.84 3.82 -8.55
C CYS A 20 -5.89 2.49 -7.82
N THR A 21 -4.74 2.04 -7.32
CA THR A 21 -4.63 0.88 -6.44
C THR A 21 -4.34 1.30 -5.01
N GLY A 22 -4.81 0.51 -4.06
CA GLY A 22 -4.57 0.69 -2.63
C GLY A 22 -4.39 -0.66 -1.95
N LEU A 23 -3.70 -0.67 -0.82
CA LEU A 23 -3.50 -1.86 0.00
C LEU A 23 -4.04 -1.62 1.41
N SER A 24 -4.33 -2.71 2.12
CA SER A 24 -4.78 -2.67 3.52
C SER A 24 -3.89 -3.56 4.36
N GLU A 25 -3.49 -3.09 5.54
CA GLU A 25 -2.89 -3.90 6.60
C GLU A 25 -1.67 -4.73 6.15
N CYS A 26 -0.89 -4.21 5.19
CA CYS A 26 0.30 -4.89 4.69
C CYS A 26 1.57 -4.43 5.42
N SER A 27 2.61 -5.25 5.39
CA SER A 27 3.92 -4.91 5.96
C SER A 27 4.72 -3.97 5.06
N ALA A 28 5.70 -3.26 5.62
CA ALA A 28 6.51 -2.30 4.87
C ALA A 28 7.29 -2.95 3.71
N GLU A 29 7.70 -4.21 3.87
CA GLU A 29 8.31 -5.03 2.81
C GLU A 29 7.29 -5.31 1.69
N THR A 30 6.09 -5.75 2.05
CA THR A 30 5.01 -6.03 1.10
C THR A 30 4.63 -4.78 0.30
N LEU A 31 4.54 -3.63 0.97
CA LEU A 31 4.24 -2.34 0.34
C LEU A 31 5.30 -1.95 -0.71
N ARG A 32 6.60 -2.12 -0.40
CA ARG A 32 7.69 -1.87 -1.35
C ARG A 32 7.66 -2.84 -2.53
N CYS A 33 7.43 -4.12 -2.28
CA CYS A 33 7.31 -5.13 -3.34
C CYS A 33 6.13 -4.82 -4.27
N ALA A 34 4.97 -4.44 -3.71
CA ALA A 34 3.81 -4.00 -4.46
C ALA A 34 4.11 -2.77 -5.33
N TYR A 35 4.73 -1.74 -4.73
CA TYR A 35 5.04 -0.49 -5.41
C TYR A 35 5.99 -0.67 -6.60
N ARG A 36 6.91 -1.64 -6.52
CA ARG A 36 7.79 -2.01 -7.65
C ARG A 36 7.03 -2.54 -8.87
N VAL A 37 5.85 -3.10 -8.68
CA VAL A 37 5.01 -3.63 -9.77
C VAL A 37 4.12 -2.54 -10.34
N HIS A 38 3.40 -1.81 -9.48
CA HIS A 38 2.54 -0.71 -9.88
C HIS A 38 2.42 0.31 -8.73
N PRO A 39 2.39 1.62 -9.02
CA PRO A 39 2.23 2.65 -7.99
C PRO A 39 0.97 2.44 -7.14
N ILE A 40 1.15 2.47 -5.82
CA ILE A 40 0.08 2.37 -4.83
C ILE A 40 -0.27 3.79 -4.35
N ALA A 41 -1.55 4.17 -4.43
CA ALA A 41 -1.97 5.53 -4.10
C ALA A 41 -2.20 5.74 -2.59
N ALA A 42 -2.68 4.70 -1.90
CA ALA A 42 -2.96 4.75 -0.48
C ALA A 42 -2.77 3.39 0.19
N ILE A 43 -2.42 3.42 1.48
CA ILE A 43 -2.51 2.28 2.39
C ILE A 43 -3.53 2.57 3.47
N GLN A 44 -4.37 1.59 3.78
CA GLN A 44 -5.24 1.60 4.94
C GLN A 44 -4.59 0.77 6.06
N ILE A 45 -4.56 1.30 7.28
CA ILE A 45 -3.97 0.62 8.43
C ILE A 45 -4.63 1.07 9.73
N GLY A 46 -4.80 0.15 10.68
CA GLY A 46 -5.34 0.48 12.00
C GLY A 46 -4.40 1.38 12.81
N TYR A 47 -4.90 2.55 13.22
CA TYR A 47 -4.21 3.43 14.16
C TYR A 47 -5.17 3.93 15.25
N SER A 48 -4.87 3.62 16.51
CA SER A 48 -5.70 4.01 17.65
C SER A 48 -4.87 4.13 18.93
N PRO A 49 -5.40 4.70 20.03
CA PRO A 49 -4.71 4.73 21.33
C PRO A 49 -4.33 3.34 21.87
N TRP A 50 -4.94 2.28 21.34
CA TRP A 50 -4.65 0.88 21.70
C TRP A 50 -3.84 0.14 20.62
N THR A 51 -3.62 0.77 19.46
CA THR A 51 -2.95 0.17 18.30
C THR A 51 -1.98 1.17 17.70
N LEU A 52 -0.73 1.14 18.17
CA LEU A 52 0.35 2.07 17.78
C LEU A 52 1.43 1.38 16.92
N ASP A 53 1.17 0.17 16.41
CA ASP A 53 2.16 -0.65 15.69
C ASP A 53 2.79 0.08 14.48
N ILE A 54 1.97 0.88 13.78
CA ILE A 54 2.37 1.72 12.64
C ILE A 54 3.56 2.66 12.96
N GLU A 55 3.72 3.07 14.21
CA GLU A 55 4.82 3.96 14.63
C GLU A 55 6.18 3.26 14.65
N THR A 56 6.20 1.92 14.72
CA THR A 56 7.43 1.13 14.91
C THR A 56 7.67 0.07 13.84
N ASN A 57 6.64 -0.35 13.10
CA ASN A 57 6.72 -1.41 12.10
C ASN A 57 7.31 -1.00 10.74
N GLY A 58 7.75 0.26 10.60
CA GLY A 58 8.37 0.80 9.38
C GLY A 58 7.39 1.19 8.27
N ILE A 59 6.07 1.11 8.47
CA ILE A 59 5.07 1.50 7.47
C ILE A 59 5.09 3.01 7.21
N MET A 60 5.19 3.83 8.26
CA MET A 60 5.27 5.30 8.08
C MET A 60 6.48 5.69 7.23
N GLU A 61 7.64 5.07 7.49
CA GLU A 61 8.85 5.32 6.71
C GLU A 61 8.68 4.91 5.25
N ALA A 62 8.12 3.73 4.99
CA ALA A 62 7.85 3.27 3.63
C ALA A 62 6.86 4.19 2.88
N CYS A 63 5.81 4.66 3.56
CA CYS A 63 4.85 5.58 2.95
C CYS A 63 5.47 6.94 2.64
N HIS A 64 6.35 7.44 3.51
CA HIS A 64 7.06 8.69 3.29
C HIS A 64 8.08 8.58 2.13
N GLU A 65 8.81 7.47 2.06
CA GLU A 65 9.75 7.17 0.96
C GLU A 65 9.06 7.11 -0.40
N LEU A 66 7.90 6.46 -0.47
CA LEU A 66 7.19 6.16 -1.72
C LEU A 66 6.10 7.18 -2.07
N VAL A 67 5.91 8.20 -1.22
CA VAL A 67 4.88 9.24 -1.33
C VAL A 67 3.47 8.65 -1.42
N ILE A 68 3.14 7.77 -0.46
CA ILE A 68 1.85 7.06 -0.38
C ILE A 68 0.98 7.68 0.72
N THR A 69 -0.30 7.86 0.44
CA THR A 69 -1.26 8.36 1.44
C THR A 69 -1.54 7.31 2.50
N ILE A 70 -1.46 7.68 3.78
CA ILE A 70 -1.89 6.82 4.90
C ILE A 70 -3.36 7.14 5.21
N SER A 71 -4.21 6.11 5.20
CA SER A 71 -5.61 6.16 5.63
C SER A 71 -5.77 5.35 6.92
N ILE A 72 -6.38 5.95 7.93
CA ILE A 72 -6.68 5.33 9.24
C ILE A 72 -8.17 5.02 9.40
#